data_AF-A0A8T4R9Q6-F1
#
_entry.id   AF-A0A8T4R9Q6-F1
#
_cell.length_a   1.000
_cell.length_b   1.000
_cell.length_c   1.000
_cell.angle_alpha   90.00
_cell.angle_beta   90.00
_cell.angle_gamma   90.00
#
_symmetry.space_group_name_H-M   'P 1'
#
loop_
_entity.id
_entity.type
_entity.pdbx_description
1 polymer ?
#
loop_
_entity_poly.entity_id
_entity_poly.type
_entity_poly.pdbx_seq_one_letter_code
_entity_poly.pdbx_strand_id
1 'polypeptide(L)'
;MKKTIVLLLLSLLLLTSIASAYPIKVMAPVNWEQKKWVVNLAQCSETDGGKNYFVRGTLALFDPLRSKQIHISDECTTSDGIPVRSCSGSNCGILEAYCGGTIGYTLDSNYLCPSGCKSGACLPENRKMSHLNACAGMCSTTQQTCELKCPSSRYVRGDCLTKCKSEGLKCRTMCPISARP
;
A
#
# COMPACT_ATOMS: atom_id res chain seq x y z
N MET A 1 50.29 -62.86 23.51
CA MET A 1 50.64 -61.90 22.44
C MET A 1 50.33 -62.38 21.01
N LYS A 2 50.62 -63.63 20.62
CA LYS A 2 50.39 -64.08 19.23
C LYS A 2 48.90 -64.12 18.78
N LYS A 3 47.96 -64.45 19.67
CA LYS A 3 46.51 -64.53 19.33
C LYS A 3 45.86 -63.16 19.11
N THR A 4 46.33 -62.12 19.81
CA THR A 4 45.78 -60.76 19.71
C THR A 4 46.16 -60.09 18.38
N ILE A 5 47.36 -60.37 17.86
CA ILE A 5 47.82 -59.86 16.56
C ILE A 5 47.02 -60.47 15.41
N VAL A 6 46.70 -61.77 15.48
CA VAL A 6 45.89 -62.46 14.45
C VAL A 6 44.47 -61.90 14.38
N LEU A 7 43.85 -61.58 15.53
CA LEU A 7 42.53 -60.96 15.58
C LEU A 7 42.52 -59.53 15.00
N LEU A 8 43.57 -58.74 15.24
CA LEU A 8 43.71 -57.40 14.68
C LEU A 8 43.96 -57.41 13.15
N LEU A 9 44.66 -58.41 12.63
CA LEU A 9 44.87 -58.55 11.18
C LEU A 9 43.60 -59.00 10.47
N LEU A 10 42.79 -59.89 11.08
CA LEU A 10 41.50 -60.32 10.53
C LEU A 10 40.46 -59.19 10.51
N SER A 11 40.40 -58.34 11.53
CA SER A 11 39.48 -57.19 11.52
C SER A 11 39.86 -56.15 10.47
N LEU A 12 41.17 -55.93 10.23
CA LEU A 12 41.65 -55.01 9.20
C LEU A 12 41.34 -55.51 7.78
N LEU A 13 41.43 -56.83 7.54
CA LEU A 13 41.07 -57.44 6.25
C LEU A 13 39.56 -57.37 5.96
N LEU A 14 38.71 -57.47 6.99
CA LEU A 14 37.26 -57.32 6.83
C LEU A 14 36.85 -55.87 6.50
N LEU A 15 37.54 -54.87 7.05
CA LEU A 15 37.25 -53.46 6.78
C LEU A 15 37.64 -53.03 5.35
N THR A 16 38.69 -53.61 4.77
CA THR A 16 39.15 -53.26 3.41
C THR A 16 38.27 -53.82 2.30
N SER A 17 37.47 -54.86 2.55
CA SER A 17 36.55 -55.44 1.55
C SER A 17 35.26 -54.63 1.34
N ILE A 18 34.89 -53.73 2.25
CA ILE A 18 33.63 -52.97 2.17
C ILE A 18 33.77 -51.72 1.29
N ALA A 19 34.99 -51.21 1.09
CA ALA A 19 35.22 -49.97 0.35
C ALA A 19 35.16 -50.12 -1.20
N SER A 20 35.28 -51.33 -1.74
CA SER A 20 35.32 -51.57 -3.20
C SER A 20 33.96 -51.87 -3.84
N ALA A 21 32.90 -52.03 -3.05
CA ALA A 21 31.57 -52.42 -3.55
C ALA A 21 30.64 -51.25 -3.90
N TYR A 22 31.05 -50.00 -3.63
CA TYR A 22 30.24 -48.82 -3.92
C TYR A 22 30.93 -47.97 -4.99
N PRO A 23 30.63 -48.15 -6.28
CA PRO A 23 31.05 -47.18 -7.27
C PRO A 23 30.39 -45.84 -6.91
N ILE A 24 31.22 -44.86 -6.55
CA ILE A 24 30.80 -43.46 -6.44
C ILE A 24 30.33 -43.10 -7.85
N LYS A 25 29.01 -43.10 -8.07
CA LYS A 25 28.42 -42.50 -9.26
C LYS A 25 28.78 -41.02 -9.18
N VAL A 26 29.85 -40.63 -9.90
CA VAL A 26 30.18 -39.24 -10.14
C VAL A 26 28.96 -38.67 -10.87
N MET A 27 28.17 -37.89 -10.13
CA MET A 27 27.00 -37.25 -10.67
C MET A 27 27.48 -36.34 -11.81
N ALA A 28 26.94 -36.55 -13.00
CA ALA A 28 27.23 -35.71 -14.16
C ALA A 28 27.03 -34.22 -13.79
N PRO A 29 27.84 -33.30 -14.34
CA PRO A 29 27.66 -31.88 -14.09
C PRO A 29 26.24 -31.48 -14.46
N VAL A 30 25.48 -31.02 -13.47
CA VAL A 30 24.15 -30.46 -13.68
C VAL A 30 24.33 -29.22 -14.56
N ASN A 31 23.91 -29.32 -15.82
CA ASN A 31 23.82 -28.17 -16.70
C ASN A 31 22.71 -27.25 -16.15
N TRP A 32 23.12 -26.21 -15.44
CA TRP A 32 22.25 -25.31 -14.71
C TRP A 32 21.65 -24.22 -15.59
N GLU A 33 21.60 -24.37 -16.93
CA GLU A 33 21.01 -23.37 -17.83
C GLU A 33 19.81 -22.71 -17.16
N GLN A 34 20.06 -21.49 -16.70
CA GLN A 34 19.17 -20.77 -15.81
C GLN A 34 17.95 -20.47 -16.64
N LYS A 35 16.94 -21.32 -16.51
CA LYS A 35 15.60 -21.04 -16.97
C LYS A 35 15.16 -19.84 -16.14
N LYS A 36 15.50 -18.66 -16.65
CA LYS A 36 15.10 -17.36 -16.13
C LYS A 36 13.59 -17.35 -16.27
N TRP A 37 12.91 -17.82 -15.24
CA TRP A 37 11.51 -17.60 -15.08
C TRP A 37 11.36 -16.09 -15.02
N VAL A 38 11.02 -15.49 -16.15
CA VAL A 38 10.45 -14.16 -16.19
C VAL A 38 9.13 -14.33 -15.45
N VAL A 39 9.20 -14.20 -14.12
CA VAL A 39 8.02 -14.08 -13.29
C VAL A 39 7.35 -12.84 -13.84
N ASN A 40 6.27 -13.01 -14.59
CA ASN A 40 5.43 -11.89 -14.95
C ASN A 40 5.09 -11.21 -13.62
N LEU A 41 5.68 -10.03 -13.42
CA LEU A 41 5.55 -9.25 -12.20
C LEU A 41 4.07 -9.23 -11.86
N ALA A 42 3.72 -9.60 -10.62
CA ALA A 42 2.34 -9.75 -10.19
C ALA A 42 1.54 -8.54 -10.69
N GLN A 43 0.51 -8.80 -11.50
CA GLN A 43 -0.30 -7.72 -12.06
C GLN A 43 -0.87 -6.95 -10.87
N CYS A 44 -0.44 -5.70 -10.76
CA CYS A 44 -0.78 -4.82 -9.66
C CYS A 44 -1.74 -3.76 -10.17
N SER A 45 -2.82 -3.52 -9.42
CA SER A 45 -3.73 -2.41 -9.64
C SER A 45 -4.16 -1.82 -8.31
N GLU A 46 -4.46 -0.53 -8.28
CA GLU A 46 -4.84 0.20 -7.07
C GLU A 46 -6.00 1.18 -7.38
N THR A 47 -6.80 1.51 -6.37
CA THR A 47 -8.05 2.28 -6.56
C THR A 47 -7.91 3.79 -6.42
N ASP A 48 -6.79 4.26 -5.89
CA ASP A 48 -6.46 5.63 -5.51
C ASP A 48 -5.36 6.27 -6.36
N GLY A 49 -4.81 5.52 -7.32
CA GLY A 49 -3.90 6.00 -8.36
C GLY A 49 -2.44 6.11 -7.93
N GLY A 50 -2.04 5.37 -6.91
CA GLY A 50 -0.67 5.33 -6.40
C GLY A 50 -0.65 5.58 -4.92
N LYS A 51 0.52 5.99 -4.45
CA LYS A 51 0.73 6.43 -3.09
C LYS A 51 -0.13 7.67 -2.75
N ASN A 52 -1.22 7.51 -2.01
CA ASN A 52 -2.19 8.53 -1.65
C ASN A 52 -2.81 8.35 -0.26
N TYR A 53 -2.10 8.86 0.75
CA TYR A 53 -2.49 8.77 2.16
C TYR A 53 -3.86 9.38 2.55
N PHE A 54 -4.48 10.20 1.69
CA PHE A 54 -5.72 10.94 2.01
C PHE A 54 -6.97 10.34 1.36
N VAL A 55 -6.81 9.31 0.53
CA VAL A 55 -7.91 8.60 -0.11
C VAL A 55 -7.67 7.13 0.14
N ARG A 56 -8.64 6.43 0.74
CA ARG A 56 -8.50 4.99 0.98
C ARG A 56 -8.29 4.25 -0.35
N GLY A 57 -7.11 3.68 -0.51
CA GLY A 57 -6.69 2.77 -1.55
C GLY A 57 -7.03 1.31 -1.24
N THR A 58 -7.02 0.52 -2.30
CA THR A 58 -7.05 -0.95 -2.24
C THR A 58 -6.20 -1.49 -3.36
N LEU A 59 -5.09 -2.08 -2.97
CA LEU A 59 -4.19 -2.84 -3.80
C LEU A 59 -4.85 -4.17 -4.17
N ALA A 60 -4.78 -4.52 -5.45
CA ALA A 60 -5.17 -5.80 -5.99
C ALA A 60 -3.94 -6.47 -6.64
N LEU A 61 -3.56 -7.62 -6.12
CA LEU A 61 -2.43 -8.43 -6.57
C LEU A 61 -2.91 -9.80 -7.07
N PHE A 62 -2.34 -10.29 -8.16
CA PHE A 62 -2.56 -11.67 -8.59
C PHE A 62 -1.44 -12.58 -8.06
N ASP A 63 -1.80 -13.60 -7.27
CA ASP A 63 -0.90 -14.66 -6.82
C ASP A 63 -0.96 -15.83 -7.82
N PRO A 64 0.07 -16.03 -8.66
CA PRO A 64 0.07 -17.09 -9.65
C PRO A 64 0.19 -18.50 -9.05
N LEU A 65 0.79 -18.64 -7.86
CA LEU A 65 0.95 -19.94 -7.19
C LEU A 65 -0.40 -20.44 -6.68
N ARG A 66 -1.25 -19.53 -6.22
CA ARG A 66 -2.59 -19.85 -5.72
C ARG A 66 -3.70 -19.60 -6.74
N SER A 67 -3.37 -19.05 -7.92
CA SER A 67 -4.33 -18.60 -8.93
C SER A 67 -5.45 -17.73 -8.32
N LYS A 68 -5.08 -16.82 -7.42
CA LYS A 68 -6.03 -16.05 -6.61
C LYS A 68 -5.66 -14.57 -6.55
N GLN A 69 -6.68 -13.71 -6.55
CA GLN A 69 -6.51 -12.29 -6.29
C GLN A 69 -6.44 -12.01 -4.78
N ILE A 70 -5.43 -11.25 -4.37
CA ILE A 70 -5.22 -10.77 -3.01
C ILE A 70 -5.54 -9.27 -3.00
N HIS A 71 -6.33 -8.84 -2.01
CA HIS A 71 -6.65 -7.44 -1.82
C HIS A 71 -6.04 -6.95 -0.51
N ILE A 72 -5.37 -5.80 -0.55
CA ILE A 72 -4.78 -5.13 0.61
C ILE A 72 -5.30 -3.70 0.59
N SER A 73 -6.10 -3.31 1.58
CA SER A 73 -6.54 -1.92 1.73
C SER A 73 -5.57 -1.15 2.62
N ASP A 74 -5.59 0.17 2.50
CA ASP A 74 -4.91 1.01 3.48
C ASP A 74 -5.60 0.91 4.84
N GLU A 75 -4.78 0.98 5.88
CA GLU A 75 -5.22 0.82 7.26
C GLU A 75 -4.64 1.93 8.14
N CYS A 76 -5.44 2.42 9.07
CA CYS A 76 -4.90 3.31 10.09
C CYS A 76 -4.04 2.51 11.06
N THR A 77 -2.92 3.09 11.49
CA THR A 77 -2.00 2.43 12.42
C THR A 77 -1.66 3.34 13.60
N THR A 78 -1.25 2.73 14.72
CA THR A 78 -0.49 3.46 15.74
C THR A 78 0.92 3.75 15.23
N SER A 79 1.68 4.61 15.92
CA SER A 79 3.11 4.84 15.66
C SER A 79 3.95 3.56 15.71
N ASP A 80 3.47 2.53 16.40
CA ASP A 80 4.12 1.21 16.50
C ASP A 80 3.70 0.26 15.36
N GLY A 81 2.94 0.76 14.37
CA GLY A 81 2.47 -0.03 13.23
C GLY A 81 1.28 -0.94 13.52
N ILE A 82 0.61 -0.80 14.66
CA ILE A 82 -0.53 -1.65 15.04
C ILE A 82 -1.79 -1.17 14.31
N PRO A 83 -2.47 -2.03 13.51
CA PRO A 83 -3.71 -1.65 12.84
C PRO A 83 -4.81 -1.24 13.82
N VAL A 84 -5.47 -0.12 13.53
CA VAL A 84 -6.58 0.44 14.29
C VAL A 84 -7.67 0.93 13.34
N ARG A 85 -8.93 0.99 13.82
CA ARG A 85 -10.04 1.51 12.99
C ARG A 85 -9.91 3.02 12.74
N SER A 86 -9.36 3.74 13.71
CA SER A 86 -9.12 5.18 13.67
C SER A 86 -8.16 5.58 14.79
N CYS A 87 -7.45 6.67 14.61
CA CYS A 87 -6.60 7.28 15.63
C CYS A 87 -6.51 8.80 15.44
N SER A 88 -5.95 9.49 16.43
CA SER A 88 -5.71 10.92 16.41
C SER A 88 -4.46 11.26 17.21
N GLY A 89 -3.88 12.44 16.97
CA GLY A 89 -2.68 12.92 17.65
C GLY A 89 -1.39 12.41 17.01
N SER A 90 -0.27 12.60 17.72
CA SER A 90 1.09 12.34 17.21
C SER A 90 1.40 10.87 16.91
N ASN A 91 0.65 9.95 17.52
CA ASN A 91 0.89 8.51 17.40
C ASN A 91 -0.04 7.85 16.38
N CYS A 92 -0.53 8.62 15.41
CA CYS A 92 -1.48 8.15 14.41
C CYS A 92 -0.86 8.17 13.02
N GLY A 93 -0.71 6.98 12.44
CA GLY A 93 -0.18 6.78 11.10
C GLY A 93 -1.15 6.07 10.18
N ILE A 94 -0.66 5.78 8.98
CA ILE A 94 -1.33 4.97 7.97
C ILE A 94 -0.34 3.94 7.43
N LEU A 95 -0.84 2.72 7.23
CA LEU A 95 -0.21 1.69 6.42
C LEU A 95 -0.80 1.80 5.01
N GLU A 96 0.00 2.31 4.10
CA GLU A 96 -0.33 2.50 2.70
C GLU A 96 0.08 1.29 1.87
N ALA A 97 -0.81 0.76 1.03
CA ALA A 97 -0.53 -0.33 0.10
C ALA A 97 -0.69 0.15 -1.34
N TYR A 98 0.43 0.28 -2.08
CA TYR A 98 0.43 0.82 -3.44
C TYR A 98 1.27 -0.02 -4.41
N CYS A 99 1.00 0.13 -5.71
CA CYS A 99 1.75 -0.51 -6.78
C CYS A 99 3.12 0.16 -6.97
N GLY A 100 4.21 -0.61 -6.85
CA GLY A 100 5.56 -0.07 -6.97
C GLY A 100 6.65 -0.96 -6.38
N GLY A 101 7.91 -0.57 -6.56
CA GLY A 101 9.08 -1.29 -6.02
C GLY A 101 9.48 -2.54 -6.82
N THR A 102 10.46 -3.29 -6.31
CA THR A 102 11.13 -4.38 -7.03
C THR A 102 10.25 -5.61 -7.24
N ILE A 103 9.22 -5.80 -6.40
CA ILE A 103 8.32 -6.96 -6.45
C ILE A 103 6.91 -6.61 -6.98
N GLY A 104 6.69 -5.37 -7.43
CA GLY A 104 5.42 -4.91 -8.01
C GLY A 104 4.45 -4.25 -7.02
N TYR A 105 4.69 -4.33 -5.70
CA TYR A 105 3.97 -3.57 -4.69
C TYR A 105 4.84 -3.19 -3.49
N THR A 106 4.39 -2.21 -2.71
CA THR A 106 5.07 -1.72 -1.49
C THR A 106 4.06 -1.44 -0.38
N LEU A 107 4.46 -1.68 0.86
CA LEU A 107 3.75 -1.25 2.07
C LEU A 107 4.56 -0.12 2.73
N ASP A 108 3.97 1.06 2.88
CA ASP A 108 4.59 2.20 3.56
C ASP A 108 3.86 2.48 4.87
N SER A 109 4.55 2.31 5.99
CA SER A 109 4.03 2.50 7.34
C SER A 109 4.58 3.75 8.04
N ASN A 110 5.38 4.57 7.35
CA ASN A 110 6.12 5.67 7.98
C ASN A 110 5.40 7.02 7.92
N TYR A 111 4.19 7.07 7.35
CA TYR A 111 3.44 8.31 7.22
C TYR A 111 2.56 8.56 8.44
N LEU A 112 2.84 9.65 9.14
CA LEU A 112 2.03 10.15 10.25
C LEU A 112 0.93 11.06 9.71
N CYS A 113 -0.32 10.78 10.09
CA CYS A 113 -1.46 11.54 9.60
C CYS A 113 -1.61 12.89 10.34
N PRO A 114 -1.70 14.04 9.63
CA PRO A 114 -1.68 15.37 10.25
C PRO A 114 -2.79 15.63 11.27
N SER A 115 -4.00 15.11 11.03
CA SER A 115 -5.14 15.27 11.95
C SER A 115 -5.74 13.93 12.38
N GLY A 116 -4.94 12.87 12.31
CA GLY A 116 -5.38 11.51 12.58
C GLY A 116 -5.82 10.75 11.34
N CYS A 117 -6.23 9.51 11.54
CA CYS A 117 -6.61 8.58 10.48
C CYS A 117 -7.98 8.01 10.78
N LYS A 118 -8.81 7.86 9.75
CA LYS A 118 -10.12 7.24 9.86
C LYS A 118 -10.44 6.44 8.61
N SER A 119 -10.87 5.20 8.80
CA SER A 119 -11.35 4.34 7.71
C SER A 119 -10.29 4.08 6.62
N GLY A 120 -9.02 4.02 6.99
CA GLY A 120 -7.92 3.78 6.04
C GLY A 120 -7.54 5.02 5.22
N ALA A 121 -7.73 6.22 5.76
CA ALA A 121 -7.28 7.46 5.12
C ALA A 121 -6.93 8.50 6.20
N CYS A 122 -5.87 9.26 5.97
CA CYS A 122 -5.51 10.40 6.79
C CYS A 122 -6.56 11.50 6.68
N LEU A 123 -6.86 12.11 7.81
CA LEU A 123 -7.64 13.32 7.90
C LEU A 123 -6.72 14.50 7.52
N PRO A 124 -7.15 15.37 6.58
CA PRO A 124 -6.37 16.55 6.24
C PRO A 124 -6.24 17.41 7.49
N GLU A 125 -5.11 18.11 7.63
CA GLU A 125 -4.93 19.07 8.70
C GLU A 125 -6.14 20.01 8.68
N ASN A 126 -6.87 20.10 9.81
CA ASN A 126 -8.06 20.93 9.93
C ASN A 126 -7.80 22.23 9.19
N ARG A 127 -8.49 22.45 8.07
CA ARG A 127 -8.40 23.68 7.30
C ARG A 127 -9.05 24.82 8.07
N LYS A 128 -8.45 25.22 9.19
CA LYS A 128 -8.62 26.57 9.70
C LYS A 128 -8.09 27.61 8.70
N MET A 129 -7.41 27.21 7.59
CA MET A 129 -6.86 28.15 6.62
C MET A 129 -7.10 27.86 5.11
N SER A 130 -8.08 27.05 4.71
CA SER A 130 -8.49 27.07 3.26
C SER A 130 -9.98 26.97 2.97
N HIS A 131 -10.85 26.93 3.99
CA HIS A 131 -12.27 27.24 3.77
C HIS A 131 -12.54 28.75 3.78
N LEU A 132 -11.66 29.58 4.36
CA LEU A 132 -11.80 31.04 4.31
C LEU A 132 -11.39 31.63 2.95
N ASN A 133 -10.40 31.05 2.26
CA ASN A 133 -9.89 31.58 1.00
C ASN A 133 -10.56 30.98 -0.25
N ALA A 134 -11.26 29.85 -0.15
CA ALA A 134 -12.02 29.29 -1.28
C ALA A 134 -13.30 30.08 -1.60
N CYS A 135 -13.96 30.66 -0.60
CA CYS A 135 -15.09 31.57 -0.84
C CYS A 135 -14.64 33.06 -0.95
N ALA A 136 -13.35 33.40 -0.79
CA ALA A 136 -12.83 34.77 -0.72
C ALA A 136 -12.88 35.57 -2.04
N GLY A 137 -13.46 35.01 -3.10
CA GLY A 137 -13.82 35.74 -4.33
C GLY A 137 -15.24 35.45 -4.80
N MET A 138 -16.07 34.77 -4.00
CA MET A 138 -17.39 34.28 -4.43
C MET A 138 -18.57 35.09 -3.87
N CYS A 139 -18.37 35.90 -2.82
CA CYS A 139 -19.40 36.82 -2.35
C CYS A 139 -18.97 38.25 -2.75
N SER A 140 -19.68 38.87 -3.71
CA SER A 140 -19.48 40.28 -4.11
C SER A 140 -20.67 41.13 -3.67
N THR A 141 -20.40 42.36 -3.21
CA THR A 141 -21.41 43.38 -2.87
C THR A 141 -21.89 44.15 -4.09
N THR A 142 -21.23 43.99 -5.24
CA THR A 142 -21.48 44.76 -6.46
C THR A 142 -22.10 43.85 -7.51
N GLN A 143 -23.30 44.21 -7.97
CA GLN A 143 -23.87 43.63 -9.18
C GLN A 143 -22.90 43.84 -10.35
N GLN A 144 -22.17 42.82 -10.75
CA GLN A 144 -22.28 42.14 -12.05
C GLN A 144 -21.07 41.23 -12.31
N THR A 145 -21.42 39.95 -12.49
CA THR A 145 -20.66 38.85 -13.10
C THR A 145 -19.38 38.35 -12.39
N CYS A 146 -19.56 37.33 -11.55
CA CYS A 146 -18.51 36.34 -11.26
C CYS A 146 -18.75 35.13 -12.19
N GLU A 147 -17.88 34.92 -13.18
CA GLU A 147 -17.81 33.63 -13.88
C GLU A 147 -17.14 32.61 -12.97
N LEU A 148 -17.93 31.75 -12.35
CA LEU A 148 -17.41 30.62 -11.58
C LEU A 148 -16.99 29.50 -12.52
N LYS A 149 -15.69 29.36 -12.76
CA LYS A 149 -15.12 28.06 -13.12
C LYS A 149 -15.18 27.18 -11.88
N CYS A 150 -16.21 26.35 -11.75
CA CYS A 150 -16.29 25.37 -10.67
C CYS A 150 -15.10 24.41 -10.80
N PRO A 151 -14.16 24.34 -9.83
CA PRO A 151 -13.27 23.20 -9.75
C PRO A 151 -14.15 21.97 -9.55
N SER A 152 -13.91 20.92 -10.34
CA SER A 152 -14.64 19.65 -10.40
C SER A 152 -14.66 18.85 -9.08
N SER A 153 -14.17 19.42 -7.99
CA SER A 153 -14.12 18.81 -6.68
C SER A 153 -15.42 19.06 -5.91
N ARG A 154 -15.94 17.96 -5.39
CA ARG A 154 -17.15 17.70 -4.60
C ARG A 154 -17.23 18.51 -3.28
N TYR A 155 -17.09 19.83 -3.33
CA TYR A 155 -17.08 20.70 -2.15
C TYR A 155 -18.48 21.07 -1.66
N VAL A 156 -18.59 21.13 -0.33
CA VAL A 156 -19.82 21.20 0.46
C VAL A 156 -20.61 22.47 0.15
N ARG A 157 -21.69 22.30 -0.62
CA ARG A 157 -22.69 23.32 -0.99
C ARG A 157 -23.23 24.11 0.22
N GLY A 158 -23.18 23.53 1.43
CA GLY A 158 -23.68 24.14 2.67
C GLY A 158 -22.77 25.20 3.29
N ASP A 159 -21.45 25.08 3.13
CA ASP A 159 -20.51 25.87 3.92
C ASP A 159 -20.36 27.32 3.39
N CYS A 160 -20.24 27.51 2.07
CA CYS A 160 -20.19 28.87 1.51
C CYS A 160 -21.54 29.61 1.64
N LEU A 161 -22.67 28.88 1.64
CA LEU A 161 -24.01 29.45 1.82
C LEU A 161 -24.21 30.05 3.22
N THR A 162 -23.68 29.37 4.23
CA THR A 162 -23.72 29.84 5.62
C THR A 162 -22.86 31.07 5.82
N LYS A 163 -21.68 31.13 5.19
CA LYS A 163 -20.77 32.28 5.23
C LYS A 163 -21.33 33.53 4.54
N CYS A 164 -21.82 33.42 3.29
CA CYS A 164 -22.40 34.59 2.63
C CYS A 164 -23.64 35.11 3.40
N LYS A 165 -24.44 34.23 4.04
CA LYS A 165 -25.55 34.66 4.91
C LYS A 165 -25.09 35.42 6.15
N SER A 166 -24.05 34.95 6.84
CA SER A 166 -23.50 35.66 8.01
C SER A 166 -22.90 37.02 7.65
N GLU A 167 -22.49 37.22 6.40
CA GLU A 167 -21.94 38.48 5.89
C GLU A 167 -23.00 39.38 5.22
N GLY A 168 -24.29 39.00 5.24
CA GLY A 168 -25.38 39.78 4.63
C GLY A 168 -25.42 39.75 3.09
N LEU A 169 -24.68 38.82 2.47
CA LEU A 169 -24.51 38.70 1.03
C LEU A 169 -25.51 37.67 0.46
N LYS A 170 -26.07 37.96 -0.72
CA LYS A 170 -27.06 37.09 -1.40
C LYS A 170 -26.37 36.23 -2.46
N CYS A 171 -26.38 34.91 -2.29
CA CYS A 171 -26.00 33.99 -3.38
C CYS A 171 -27.13 33.95 -4.42
N ARG A 172 -26.90 34.44 -5.64
CA ARG A 172 -27.81 34.19 -6.77
C ARG A 172 -27.36 32.93 -7.51
N THR A 173 -28.31 32.04 -7.74
CA THR A 173 -28.24 30.80 -8.52
C THR A 173 -27.40 29.65 -7.94
N MET A 174 -28.13 28.61 -7.54
CA MET A 174 -27.61 27.28 -7.28
C MET A 174 -27.05 26.71 -8.59
N CYS A 175 -25.82 26.17 -8.58
CA CYS A 175 -25.34 25.37 -9.72
C CYS A 175 -26.34 24.24 -9.97
N PRO A 176 -26.88 24.07 -11.19
CA PRO A 176 -27.78 22.97 -11.48
C PRO A 176 -27.07 21.66 -11.15
N ILE A 177 -27.79 20.78 -10.45
CA ILE A 177 -27.33 19.42 -10.24
C ILE A 177 -27.33 18.82 -11.65
N SER A 178 -26.16 18.66 -12.25
CA SER A 178 -25.98 17.73 -13.36
C SER A 178 -26.33 16.36 -12.79
N ALA A 179 -27.59 15.95 -12.93
CA ALA A 179 -27.96 14.55 -12.92
C ALA A 179 -27.09 13.91 -14.01
N ARG A 180 -26.06 13.16 -13.59
CA ARG A 180 -25.35 12.31 -14.54
C ARG A 180 -26.27 11.13 -14.90
N PRO A 181 -26.23 10.68 -16.16
CA PRO A 181 -27.06 9.60 -16.68
C PRO A 181 -26.81 8.28 -15.97
#